data_AF-A0A286G2M7-F1
#
_entry.id   AF-A0A286G2M7-F1
#
_cell.length_a   1.000
_cell.length_b   1.000
_cell.length_c   1.000
_cell.angle_alpha   90.00
_cell.angle_beta   90.00
_cell.angle_gamma   90.00
#
_symmetry.space_group_name_H-M   'P 1'
#
loop_
_entity.id
_entity.type
_entity.pdbx_description
1 polymer ?
#
loop_
_entity_poly.entity_id
_entity_poly.type
_entity_poly.pdbx_seq_one_letter_code
_entity_poly.pdbx_strand_id
1 'polypeptide(L)'
;MVTSNTAQGLGDLRQLPVTGEEFLAAEPYGSGTAPVTTRLSDENGQRRLALAYPAEHTQLGLTLDGTGRILHETLTAPNHLVTRTFVYPEPEEDGHGHEH
;
A
#
# COMPACT_ATOMS: atom_id res chain seq x y z
N MET A 1 21.23 -11.18 2.96
CA MET A 1 21.26 -9.71 2.91
C MET A 1 20.60 -9.30 1.60
N VAL A 2 19.34 -8.84 1.64
CA VAL A 2 18.63 -8.36 0.45
C VAL A 2 18.68 -6.84 0.48
N THR A 3 19.45 -6.25 -0.43
CA THR A 3 19.48 -4.81 -0.68
C THR A 3 18.69 -4.55 -1.96
N SER A 4 17.40 -4.24 -1.86
CA SER A 4 16.64 -3.72 -3.00
C SER A 4 16.92 -2.22 -3.11
N ASN A 5 17.81 -1.87 -4.04
CA ASN A 5 18.13 -0.51 -4.41
C ASN A 5 17.12 -0.03 -5.48
N THR A 6 16.28 0.96 -5.17
CA THR A 6 15.25 1.50 -6.08
C THR A 6 15.69 2.75 -6.83
N ALA A 7 17.00 3.08 -6.87
CA ALA A 7 17.52 4.14 -7.73
C ALA A 7 17.55 3.76 -9.22
N GLN A 8 17.35 2.48 -9.55
CA GLN A 8 17.24 1.98 -10.91
C GLN A 8 15.75 1.74 -11.17
N GLY A 9 15.19 2.48 -12.15
CA GLY A 9 13.75 2.62 -12.38
C GLY A 9 12.96 1.32 -12.27
N LEU A 10 11.70 1.45 -11.83
CA LEU A 10 10.67 0.41 -11.66
C LEU A 10 10.96 -0.83 -12.52
N GLY A 11 11.82 -1.73 -12.03
CA GLY A 11 12.10 -2.99 -12.70
C GLY A 11 10.81 -3.78 -12.85
N ASP A 12 10.79 -4.76 -13.76
CA ASP A 12 9.62 -5.56 -14.13
C ASP A 12 8.58 -5.67 -13.02
N LEU A 13 7.40 -5.09 -13.27
CA LEU A 13 6.25 -5.11 -12.35
C LEU A 13 5.89 -6.57 -12.05
N ARG A 14 6.44 -7.14 -10.97
CA ARG A 14 6.03 -8.43 -10.48
C ARG A 14 4.66 -8.26 -9.85
N GLN A 15 3.63 -8.60 -10.63
CA GLN A 15 2.28 -8.76 -10.12
C GLN A 15 2.32 -9.89 -9.09
N LEU A 16 2.15 -9.53 -7.81
CA LEU A 16 1.90 -10.50 -6.75
C LEU A 16 0.38 -10.58 -6.62
N PRO A 17 -0.28 -11.67 -7.06
CA PRO A 17 -1.71 -11.84 -6.88
C PRO A 17 -1.97 -12.11 -5.39
N VAL A 18 -2.16 -11.04 -4.64
CA VAL A 18 -2.50 -11.07 -3.21
C VAL A 18 -3.85 -10.38 -3.04
N THR A 19 -4.74 -10.99 -2.29
CA THR A 19 -6.02 -10.35 -1.96
C THR A 19 -5.81 -9.21 -0.96
N GLY A 20 -6.76 -8.28 -0.88
CA GLY A 20 -6.69 -7.20 0.10
C GLY A 20 -6.66 -7.72 1.55
N GLU A 21 -7.37 -8.82 1.83
CA GLU A 21 -7.38 -9.45 3.16
C GLU A 21 -6.01 -10.03 3.52
N GLU A 22 -5.40 -10.80 2.60
CA GLU A 22 -4.05 -11.35 2.80
C GLU A 22 -3.00 -10.25 2.95
N PHE A 23 -3.15 -9.16 2.20
CA PHE A 23 -2.26 -8.00 2.32
C PHE A 23 -2.37 -7.35 3.70
N LEU A 24 -3.59 -7.15 4.21
CA LEU A 24 -3.81 -6.55 5.53
C LEU A 24 -3.47 -7.50 6.68
N ALA A 25 -3.47 -8.81 6.45
CA ALA A 25 -3.00 -9.79 7.44
C ALA A 25 -1.47 -9.79 7.59
N ALA A 26 -0.73 -9.27 6.61
CA ALA A 26 0.72 -9.18 6.66
C ALA A 26 1.20 -8.01 7.54
N GLU A 27 2.39 -8.16 8.12
CA GLU A 27 3.04 -7.06 8.84
C GLU A 27 3.29 -5.86 7.90
N PRO A 28 3.14 -4.62 8.40
CA PRO A 28 2.79 -4.26 9.78
C PRO A 28 1.28 -4.13 10.04
N TYR A 29 0.43 -4.36 9.04
CA TYR A 29 -1.03 -4.22 9.14
C TYR A 29 -1.68 -5.32 9.99
N GLY A 30 -1.09 -6.53 9.99
CA GLY A 30 -1.59 -7.68 10.74
C GLY A 30 -1.61 -7.50 12.26
N SER A 31 -0.82 -6.55 12.78
CA SER A 31 -0.85 -6.14 14.20
C SER A 31 -2.17 -5.45 14.60
N GLY A 32 -3.01 -5.09 13.61
CA GLY A 32 -4.26 -4.39 13.80
C GLY A 32 -4.17 -2.92 13.42
N THR A 33 -4.76 -2.04 14.22
CA THR A 33 -4.74 -0.60 13.94
C THR A 33 -3.42 0.02 14.39
N ALA A 34 -2.80 0.83 13.52
CA ALA A 34 -1.60 1.57 13.85
C ALA A 34 -1.80 2.42 15.12
N PRO A 35 -0.96 2.26 16.17
CA PRO A 35 -1.07 3.02 17.42
C PRO A 35 -1.03 4.54 17.22
N VAL A 36 -0.32 4.99 16.18
CA VAL A 36 -0.24 6.39 15.80
C VAL A 36 -0.67 6.53 14.36
N THR A 37 -1.69 7.36 14.13
CA THR A 37 -2.23 7.65 12.80
C THR A 37 -2.42 9.16 12.65
N THR A 38 -1.80 9.73 11.63
CA THR A 38 -1.88 11.17 11.31
C THR A 38 -2.27 11.36 9.87
N ARG A 39 -3.30 12.18 9.61
CA ARG A 39 -3.60 12.65 8.26
C ARG A 39 -2.71 13.84 7.92
N LEU A 40 -2.00 13.73 6.81
CA LEU A 40 -1.21 14.83 6.25
C LEU A 40 -2.07 15.63 5.26
N SER A 41 -1.58 16.80 4.87
CA SER A 41 -2.20 17.56 3.79
C SER A 41 -2.32 16.71 2.54
N ASP A 42 -3.50 16.71 1.94
CA ASP A 42 -3.74 16.01 0.68
C ASP A 42 -2.87 16.63 -0.42
N GLU A 43 -2.38 15.81 -1.36
CA GLU A 43 -1.52 16.24 -2.45
C GLU A 43 -2.15 15.81 -3.77
N ASN A 44 -2.32 16.72 -4.72
CA ASN A 44 -2.98 16.43 -6.01
C ASN A 44 -4.37 15.77 -5.88
N GLY A 45 -5.12 16.09 -4.80
CA GLY A 45 -6.41 15.46 -4.50
C GLY A 45 -6.32 14.05 -3.91
N GLN A 46 -5.10 13.53 -3.70
CA GLN A 46 -4.84 12.25 -3.06
C GLN A 46 -4.67 12.44 -1.56
N ARG A 47 -5.28 11.56 -0.78
CA ARG A 47 -5.20 11.63 0.68
C ARG A 47 -3.89 11.06 1.17
N ARG A 48 -3.20 11.75 2.07
CA ARG A 48 -1.94 11.28 2.64
C ARG A 48 -2.10 10.91 4.11
N LEU A 49 -1.64 9.74 4.49
CA LEU A 49 -1.62 9.26 5.86
C LEU A 49 -0.19 8.90 6.27
N ALA A 50 0.15 9.22 7.51
CA ALA A 50 1.34 8.74 8.18
C ALA A 50 0.90 7.82 9.32
N LEU A 51 1.36 6.58 9.29
CA LEU A 51 1.15 5.58 10.33
C LEU A 51 2.48 5.31 11.03
N ALA A 52 2.45 5.07 12.33
CA ALA A 52 3.60 4.56 13.05
C ALA A 52 3.21 3.41 13.98
N TYR A 53 4.09 2.41 13.98
CA TYR A 53 4.10 1.23 14.82
C TYR A 53 5.38 1.28 15.66
N PRO A 54 5.38 2.00 16.81
CA PRO A 54 6.59 2.25 17.56
C PRO A 54 7.20 0.98 18.16
N ALA A 55 6.39 0.00 18.55
CA ALA A 55 6.87 -1.27 19.09
C ALA A 55 7.62 -2.10 18.03
N GLU A 56 7.20 -1.98 16.76
CA GLU A 56 7.84 -2.59 15.59
C GLU A 56 8.91 -1.68 14.95
N HIS A 57 9.22 -0.53 15.55
CA HIS A 57 10.13 0.49 15.01
C HIS A 57 9.85 0.88 13.55
N THR A 58 8.58 0.83 13.15
CA THR A 58 8.16 0.96 11.75
C THR A 58 7.28 2.17 11.55
N GLN A 59 7.49 2.87 10.45
CA GLN A 59 6.72 4.03 10.03
C GLN A 59 6.26 3.83 8.59
N LEU A 60 5.03 4.24 8.28
CA LEU A 60 4.48 4.15 6.94
C LEU A 60 3.96 5.50 6.48
N GLY A 61 4.30 5.87 5.26
CA GLY A 61 3.61 6.91 4.49
C GLY A 61 2.71 6.25 3.46
N LEU A 62 1.43 6.59 3.47
CA LEU A 62 0.44 6.12 2.51
C LEU A 62 -0.13 7.28 1.72
N THR A 63 -0.24 7.09 0.42
CA THR A 63 -1.03 7.95 -0.47
C THR A 63 -2.22 7.15 -0.94
N LEU A 64 -3.42 7.67 -0.70
CA LEU A 64 -4.68 7.03 -1.02
C LEU A 64 -5.42 7.81 -2.12
N ASP A 65 -6.21 7.10 -2.92
CA ASP A 65 -7.15 7.71 -3.86
C ASP A 65 -8.40 8.27 -3.15
N GLY A 66 -9.32 8.84 -3.92
CA GLY A 66 -10.59 9.37 -3.40
C GLY A 66 -11.53 8.32 -2.77
N THR A 67 -11.30 7.03 -3.06
CA THR A 67 -12.08 5.91 -2.51
C THR A 67 -11.42 5.27 -1.28
N GLY A 68 -10.19 5.68 -0.94
CA GLY A 68 -9.40 5.16 0.17
C GLY A 68 -8.49 3.98 -0.20
N ARG A 69 -8.36 3.65 -1.49
CA ARG A 69 -7.40 2.64 -1.97
C ARG A 69 -5.97 3.17 -1.88
N ILE A 70 -5.03 2.31 -1.49
CA ILE A 70 -3.62 2.68 -1.37
C ILE A 70 -3.02 2.76 -2.77
N LEU A 71 -2.54 3.92 -3.18
CA LEU A 71 -1.83 4.12 -4.45
C LEU A 71 -0.32 3.92 -4.27
N HIS A 72 0.23 4.52 -3.21
CA HIS A 72 1.64 4.43 -2.87
C HIS A 72 1.83 4.17 -1.38
N GLU A 73 2.81 3.34 -1.07
CA GLU A 73 3.27 3.05 0.29
C GLU A 73 4.77 3.26 0.37
N THR A 74 5.22 3.89 1.45
CA THR A 74 6.62 3.90 1.86
C THR A 74 6.70 3.41 3.29
N LEU A 75 7.34 2.27 3.49
CA LEU A 75 7.62 1.69 4.81
C LEU A 75 9.08 1.95 5.16
N THR A 76 9.29 2.59 6.30
CA THR A 76 10.60 2.87 6.88
C THR A 76 10.75 2.09 8.19
N ALA A 77 11.77 1.26 8.26
CA ALA A 77 12.21 0.54 9.45
C ALA A 77 13.73 0.73 9.62
N PRO A 78 14.33 0.39 10.76
CA PRO A 78 15.70 0.81 11.11
C PRO A 78 16.78 0.46 10.06
N ASN A 79 16.58 -0.64 9.32
CA ASN A 79 17.51 -1.11 8.29
C ASN A 79 16.83 -1.35 6.93
N HIS A 80 15.57 -0.92 6.77
CA HIS A 80 14.78 -1.21 5.59
C HIS A 80 13.98 0.01 5.15
N LEU A 81 14.08 0.34 3.87
CA LEU A 81 13.18 1.26 3.20
C LEU A 81 12.53 0.50 2.06
N VAL A 82 11.21 0.37 2.11
CA VAL A 82 10.41 -0.31 1.10
C VAL A 82 9.45 0.70 0.50
N THR A 83 9.47 0.85 -0.81
CA THR A 83 8.49 1.68 -1.54
C THR A 83 7.68 0.78 -2.46
N ARG A 84 6.35 0.87 -2.38
CA ARG A 84 5.42 0.09 -3.19
C ARG A 84 4.45 1.01 -3.89
N THR A 85 4.11 0.65 -5.12
CA THR A 85 3.04 1.28 -5.90
C THR A 85 2.03 0.19 -6.24
N PHE A 86 0.76 0.46 -6.00
CA PHE A 86 -0.31 -0.51 -6.21
C PHE A 86 -1.10 -0.15 -7.46
N VAL A 87 -1.41 -1.17 -8.25
CA VAL A 87 -2.31 -1.09 -9.39
C VAL A 87 -3.42 -2.09 -9.12
N TYR A 88 -4.65 -1.59 -9.06
CA TYR A 88 -5.83 -2.43 -8.89
C TYR A 88 -6.36 -2.78 -10.29
N PRO A 89 -6.59 -4.07 -10.59
CA PRO A 89 -7.32 -4.42 -11.80
C PRO A 89 -8.71 -3.77 -11.73
N GLU A 90 -9.18 -3.28 -12.87
CA GLU A 90 -10.59 -2.93 -13.01
C GLU A 90 -11.38 -4.21 -12.76
N PRO A 91 -12.45 -4.18 -11.93
CA PRO A 91 -13.33 -5.33 -11.88
C PRO A 91 -13.83 -5.56 -13.30
N GLU A 92 -13.59 -6.74 -13.85
CA GLU A 92 -14.28 -7.16 -15.06
C GLU A 92 -15.76 -6.98 -14.74
N GLU A 93 -16.44 -6.07 -15.44
CA GLU A 93 -17.89 -5.97 -15.33
C GLU A 93 -18.41 -7.34 -15.76
N ASP A 94 -18.79 -8.17 -14.79
CA ASP A 94 -19.48 -9.43 -15.01
C ASP A 94 -20.55 -9.19 -16.07
N GLY A 95 -20.37 -9.84 -17.22
CA GLY A 95 -21.20 -9.66 -18.40
C GLY A 95 -22.67 -9.63 -18.03
N HIS A 96 -23.29 -8.47 -18.24
CA HIS A 96 -24.72 -8.28 -18.18
C HIS A 96 -25.43 -9.44 -18.88
N GLY A 97 -26.34 -10.09 -18.14
CA GLY A 97 -27.16 -11.17 -18.65
C GLY A 97 -27.90 -10.78 -19.93
N HIS A 98 -27.94 -11.72 -20.87
CA HIS A 98 -28.96 -11.77 -21.89
C HIS A 98 -29.63 -13.15 -21.78
N GLU A 99 -30.66 -13.21 -20.95
CA GLU A 99 -31.78 -14.12 -21.17
C GLU A 99 -32.39 -13.79 -22.53
N HIS A 100 -32.61 -14.79 -23.38
CA HIS A 100 -33.71 -14.86 -24.35
C HIS A 100 -33.86 -16.30 -24.87
#